data_AF-A0A3M1WX91-F1
#
_entry.id   AF-A0A3M1WX91-F1
#
_cell.length_a   1.000
_cell.length_b   1.000
_cell.length_c   1.000
_cell.angle_alpha   90.00
_cell.angle_beta   90.00
_cell.angle_gamma   90.00
#
_symmetry.space_group_name_H-M   'P 1'
#
loop_
_entity.id
_entity.type
_entity.pdbx_description
1 polymer ?
#
loop_
_entity_poly.entity_id
_entity_poly.type
_entity_poly.pdbx_seq_one_letter_code
_entity_poly.pdbx_strand_id
1 'polypeptide(L)'
;MSSTWQDDPWGGYYAPTAYDSRRDGLPPDPRTSEGGDTLLGRSVRKFALSGRGVQCREYLANAQLGIFDLLAREDDPDVKQQVDEWGGDTLTWSSLKNPAVAMETFSHVMLFFAIASIFPLSILAVIAVLEEDPHPVLFGLELAFGCFVLYKLARLALDRGWVKDKNDTVFNRRTGMMTLTRKGKRHEIPFVELEAGMRHVLQPPSLMRYHLFLYHRPTGMFAQHPSGNEHPYQVEVEWEYMQQFMDISRPLPDVPMFEPVRHKDPVTAEHDRRTGRPERYWRDMDYEEARAMQDKSRKAAETFPWGLTREEALSVGWQPSGYGEGVADKGQPKGEVAAENAGSSA
;
A
#
# COMPACT_ATOMS: atom_id res chain seq x y z
N MET A 1 -29.59 -16.70 24.33
CA MET A 1 -28.76 -16.17 25.42
C MET A 1 -27.78 -15.20 24.80
N SER A 2 -28.02 -13.90 24.98
CA SER A 2 -27.23 -12.81 24.41
C SER A 2 -25.90 -12.71 25.15
N SER A 3 -24.80 -13.00 24.47
CA SER A 3 -23.45 -12.75 24.97
C SER A 3 -23.25 -11.25 25.11
N THR A 4 -23.00 -10.81 26.34
CA THR A 4 -22.73 -9.45 26.78
C THR A 4 -21.35 -9.01 26.30
N TRP A 5 -21.30 -8.17 25.25
CA TRP A 5 -20.12 -7.35 24.92
C TRP A 5 -20.01 -6.17 25.89
N GLN A 6 -19.79 -6.46 27.17
CA GLN A 6 -19.66 -5.43 28.22
C GLN A 6 -18.22 -5.10 28.61
N ASP A 7 -17.23 -5.82 28.12
CA ASP A 7 -15.82 -5.49 28.37
C ASP A 7 -15.16 -5.14 27.03
N ASP A 8 -15.23 -3.87 26.64
CA ASP A 8 -14.27 -3.31 25.67
C ASP A 8 -12.97 -3.03 26.44
N PRO A 9 -11.93 -3.88 26.36
CA PRO A 9 -10.70 -3.71 27.12
C PRO A 9 -9.94 -2.43 26.73
N TRP A 10 -10.33 -1.79 25.63
CA TRP A 10 -9.67 -0.62 25.07
C TRP A 10 -10.45 0.68 25.31
N GLY A 11 -11.48 0.66 26.16
CA GLY A 11 -12.12 1.88 26.67
C GLY A 11 -12.80 2.75 25.61
N GLY A 12 -13.39 2.15 24.58
CA GLY A 12 -14.07 2.84 23.48
C GLY A 12 -13.15 3.25 22.34
N TYR A 13 -11.90 2.79 22.31
CA TYR A 13 -10.96 3.12 21.24
C TYR A 13 -11.47 2.66 19.86
N TYR A 14 -11.96 1.41 19.77
CA TYR A 14 -12.58 0.85 18.58
C TYR A 14 -14.09 0.99 18.64
N ALA A 15 -14.72 1.36 17.52
CA ALA A 15 -16.16 1.40 17.42
C ALA A 15 -16.74 -0.04 17.46
N PRO A 16 -18.00 -0.22 17.90
CA PRO A 16 -18.66 -1.53 17.85
C PRO A 16 -18.75 -2.16 16.45
N THR A 17 -18.67 -1.32 15.40
CA THR A 17 -18.68 -1.70 13.99
C THR A 17 -17.30 -2.08 13.44
N ALA A 18 -16.23 -1.90 14.23
CA ALA A 18 -14.88 -2.27 13.84
C ALA A 18 -14.80 -3.76 13.45
N TYR A 19 -13.95 -4.06 12.48
CA TYR A 19 -13.82 -5.42 11.96
C TYR A 19 -13.01 -6.29 12.92
N ASP A 20 -13.62 -7.35 13.46
CA ASP A 20 -12.97 -8.37 14.29
C ASP A 20 -13.20 -9.74 13.63
N SER A 21 -12.12 -10.40 13.20
CA SER A 21 -12.21 -11.70 12.51
C SER A 21 -12.69 -12.84 13.41
N ARG A 22 -12.72 -12.66 14.73
CA ARG A 22 -13.19 -13.65 15.72
C ARG A 22 -14.69 -13.52 16.02
N ARG A 23 -15.35 -12.47 15.53
CA ARG A 23 -16.76 -12.22 15.86
C ARG A 23 -17.65 -13.29 15.19
N ASP A 24 -18.53 -13.89 15.97
CA ASP A 24 -19.54 -14.81 15.45
C ASP A 24 -20.56 -14.07 14.56
N GLY A 25 -21.04 -14.75 13.50
CA GLY A 25 -22.07 -14.20 12.62
C GLY A 25 -21.57 -13.16 11.62
N LEU A 26 -20.27 -13.18 11.29
CA LEU A 26 -19.78 -12.49 10.09
C LEU A 26 -20.67 -12.88 8.89
N PRO A 27 -21.00 -11.92 8.00
CA PRO A 27 -21.67 -12.23 6.75
C PRO A 27 -21.02 -13.44 6.08
N PRO A 28 -21.82 -14.36 5.49
CA PRO A 28 -21.26 -15.48 4.75
C PRO A 28 -20.27 -14.98 3.72
N ASP A 29 -19.21 -15.76 3.48
CA ASP A 29 -18.15 -15.40 2.53
C ASP A 29 -18.81 -14.88 1.24
N PRO A 30 -18.54 -13.62 0.85
CA PRO A 30 -19.23 -13.01 -0.29
C PRO A 30 -19.01 -13.75 -1.62
N ARG A 31 -17.97 -14.61 -1.69
CA ARG A 31 -17.72 -15.54 -2.82
C ARG A 31 -18.74 -16.68 -2.90
N THR A 32 -19.34 -17.05 -1.77
CA THR A 32 -20.27 -18.17 -1.63
C THR A 32 -21.74 -17.75 -1.67
N SER A 33 -22.03 -16.44 -1.55
CA SER A 33 -23.40 -15.92 -1.58
C SER A 33 -23.99 -15.91 -3.00
N GLU A 34 -25.21 -16.44 -3.18
CA GLU A 34 -25.97 -16.31 -4.43
C GLU A 34 -26.42 -14.85 -4.66
N GLY A 35 -26.35 -14.37 -5.91
CA GLY A 35 -26.82 -13.04 -6.32
C GLY A 35 -25.70 -12.06 -6.73
N GLY A 36 -26.02 -11.11 -7.62
CA GLY A 36 -25.09 -10.12 -8.16
C GLY A 36 -25.00 -10.21 -9.69
N ASP A 37 -26.03 -9.68 -10.35
CA ASP A 37 -26.21 -9.77 -11.81
C ASP A 37 -25.42 -8.73 -12.60
N THR A 38 -24.75 -7.81 -11.90
CA THR A 38 -23.92 -6.80 -12.55
C THR A 38 -22.69 -7.46 -13.20
N LEU A 39 -22.26 -6.92 -14.35
CA LEU A 39 -21.05 -7.39 -15.03
C LEU A 39 -19.80 -7.30 -14.13
N LEU A 40 -19.73 -6.24 -13.31
CA LEU A 40 -18.66 -6.05 -12.33
C LEU A 40 -18.67 -7.13 -11.24
N GLY A 41 -19.82 -7.42 -10.63
CA GLY A 41 -19.93 -8.48 -9.62
C GLY A 41 -19.58 -9.86 -10.18
N ARG A 42 -19.96 -10.16 -11.43
CA ARG A 42 -19.54 -11.39 -12.13
C ARG A 42 -18.03 -11.45 -12.36
N SER A 43 -17.41 -10.33 -12.73
CA SER A 43 -15.95 -10.26 -12.93
C SER A 43 -15.18 -10.50 -11.64
N VAL A 44 -15.62 -9.91 -10.53
CA VAL A 44 -14.97 -10.09 -9.22
C VAL A 44 -15.00 -11.54 -8.77
N ARG A 45 -16.12 -12.25 -8.96
CA ARG A 45 -16.20 -13.68 -8.65
C ARG A 45 -15.31 -14.54 -9.55
N LYS A 46 -15.24 -14.22 -10.84
CA LYS A 46 -14.39 -14.96 -11.79
C LYS A 46 -12.91 -14.88 -11.43
N PHE A 47 -12.48 -13.75 -10.87
CA PHE A 47 -11.11 -13.49 -10.45
C PHE A 47 -11.05 -13.22 -8.94
N ALA A 48 -11.84 -13.97 -8.17
CA ALA A 48 -11.84 -13.84 -6.72
C ALA A 48 -10.47 -14.24 -6.18
N LEU A 49 -10.03 -13.54 -5.14
CA LEU A 49 -8.79 -13.88 -4.47
C LEU A 49 -8.91 -15.21 -3.74
N SER A 50 -7.82 -15.97 -3.74
CA SER A 50 -7.74 -17.32 -3.18
C SER A 50 -7.54 -17.28 -1.67
N GLY A 51 -6.86 -16.26 -1.16
CA GLY A 51 -6.60 -16.06 0.26
C GLY A 51 -7.88 -16.08 1.11
N ARG A 52 -7.81 -16.74 2.27
CA ARG A 52 -8.87 -16.79 3.28
C ARG A 52 -8.39 -16.07 4.54
N GLY A 53 -8.67 -14.79 4.69
CA GLY A 53 -8.11 -14.03 5.81
C GLY A 53 -6.58 -13.93 5.71
N VAL A 54 -5.91 -14.04 6.84
CA VAL A 54 -4.47 -13.86 7.00
C VAL A 54 -3.73 -15.20 7.12
N GLN A 55 -2.97 -15.57 6.08
CA GLN A 55 -2.31 -16.88 5.90
C GLN A 55 -0.79 -16.77 5.67
N CYS A 56 -0.39 -16.02 4.64
CA CYS A 56 1.00 -15.92 4.16
C CYS A 56 1.89 -15.15 5.15
N ARG A 57 1.38 -14.06 5.71
CA ARG A 57 2.01 -13.12 6.66
C ARG A 57 3.30 -12.46 6.17
N GLU A 58 3.47 -12.40 4.86
CA GLU A 58 4.61 -11.75 4.20
C GLU A 58 4.30 -10.29 3.85
N TYR A 59 3.88 -9.50 4.85
CA TYR A 59 3.46 -8.10 4.64
C TYR A 59 4.58 -7.22 4.06
N LEU A 60 5.83 -7.57 4.37
CA LEU A 60 7.01 -6.83 3.92
C LEU A 60 7.22 -6.94 2.41
N ALA A 61 6.71 -7.99 1.76
CA ALA A 61 6.82 -8.20 0.31
C ALA A 61 6.28 -7.02 -0.51
N ASN A 62 5.27 -6.30 0.00
CA ASN A 62 4.67 -5.12 -0.64
C ASN A 62 4.91 -3.81 0.14
N ALA A 63 5.75 -3.83 1.18
CA ALA A 63 5.99 -2.64 1.99
C ALA A 63 6.75 -1.56 1.21
N GLN A 64 6.44 -0.29 1.48
CA GLN A 64 7.20 0.82 0.91
C GLN A 64 8.40 1.15 1.80
N LEU A 65 9.61 0.85 1.33
CA LEU A 65 10.84 1.15 2.07
C LEU A 65 11.29 2.62 1.94
N GLY A 66 10.62 3.43 1.12
CA GLY A 66 10.90 4.88 1.04
C GLY A 66 10.63 5.64 2.34
N ILE A 67 9.93 5.02 3.31
CA ILE A 67 9.69 5.59 4.63
C ILE A 67 10.94 5.67 5.51
N PHE A 68 12.03 4.96 5.17
CA PHE A 68 13.27 4.98 5.97
C PHE A 68 13.87 6.38 6.09
N ASP A 69 13.77 7.22 5.05
CA ASP A 69 14.21 8.62 5.12
C ASP A 69 13.42 9.41 6.18
N LEU A 70 12.13 9.09 6.34
CA LEU A 70 11.26 9.70 7.37
C LEU A 70 11.62 9.16 8.75
N LEU A 71 11.81 7.85 8.90
CA LEU A 71 12.21 7.22 10.17
C LEU A 71 13.57 7.75 10.67
N ALA A 72 14.54 7.91 9.77
CA ALA A 72 15.85 8.46 10.10
C ALA A 72 15.78 9.92 10.59
N ARG A 73 14.76 10.66 10.15
CA ARG A 73 14.53 12.07 10.50
C ARG A 73 13.42 12.28 11.51
N GLU A 74 12.93 11.25 12.19
CA GLU A 74 11.79 11.37 13.11
C GLU A 74 12.06 12.35 14.29
N ASP A 75 13.33 12.59 14.65
CA ASP A 75 13.70 13.58 15.68
C ASP A 75 13.65 15.04 15.17
N ASP A 76 13.53 15.25 13.86
CA ASP A 76 13.32 16.57 13.24
C ASP A 76 11.94 17.10 13.68
N PRO A 77 11.83 18.30 14.31
CA PRO A 77 10.56 18.80 14.85
C PRO A 77 9.39 18.78 13.86
N ASP A 78 9.65 19.09 12.59
CA ASP A 78 8.61 19.12 11.55
C ASP A 78 8.11 17.71 11.23
N VAL A 79 9.03 16.73 11.16
CA VAL A 79 8.68 15.32 10.92
C VAL A 79 7.98 14.73 12.14
N LYS A 80 8.46 15.04 13.34
CA LYS A 80 7.85 14.61 14.59
C LYS A 80 6.40 15.08 14.69
N GLN A 81 6.14 16.36 14.38
CA GLN A 81 4.78 16.89 14.36
C GLN A 81 3.90 16.13 13.36
N GLN A 82 4.40 15.89 12.14
CA GLN A 82 3.67 15.13 11.13
C GLN A 82 3.36 13.70 11.58
N VAL A 83 4.31 13.02 12.23
CA VAL A 83 4.14 11.68 12.79
C VAL A 83 3.16 11.68 13.96
N ASP A 84 3.21 12.68 14.83
CA ASP A 84 2.31 12.83 15.97
C ASP A 84 0.86 13.02 15.52
N GLU A 85 0.64 13.80 14.46
CA GLU A 85 -0.66 13.99 13.79
C GLU A 85 -1.14 12.72 13.06
N TRP A 86 -0.23 11.83 12.68
CA TRP A 86 -0.61 10.57 12.04
C TRP A 86 -1.16 9.56 13.06
N GLY A 87 -2.46 9.24 12.94
CA GLY A 87 -3.14 8.34 13.85
C GLY A 87 -2.79 6.86 13.68
N GLY A 88 -2.25 6.44 12.52
CA GLY A 88 -1.97 5.03 12.21
C GLY A 88 -3.21 4.14 12.07
N ASP A 89 -4.41 4.71 12.15
CA ASP A 89 -5.70 4.02 12.15
C ASP A 89 -6.43 4.11 10.79
N THR A 90 -5.86 4.82 9.83
CA THR A 90 -6.42 4.94 8.47
C THR A 90 -5.43 4.54 7.38
N LEU A 91 -5.89 3.77 6.40
CA LEU A 91 -5.23 3.59 5.11
C LEU A 91 -5.97 4.40 4.03
N THR A 92 -5.21 5.12 3.22
CA THR A 92 -5.74 5.99 2.18
C THR A 92 -5.31 5.53 0.80
N TRP A 93 -6.27 5.36 -0.10
CA TRP A 93 -6.07 5.10 -1.52
C TRP A 93 -6.42 6.35 -2.30
N SER A 94 -5.38 7.09 -2.66
CA SER A 94 -5.51 8.30 -3.46
C SER A 94 -5.40 7.97 -4.94
N SER A 95 -6.32 8.52 -5.74
CA SER A 95 -6.37 8.31 -7.19
C SER A 95 -6.50 9.65 -7.90
N LEU A 96 -6.43 9.67 -9.24
CA LEU A 96 -6.64 10.90 -10.03
C LEU A 96 -8.05 11.52 -9.87
N LYS A 97 -8.97 10.88 -9.14
CA LYS A 97 -10.24 11.50 -8.71
C LYS A 97 -10.06 12.53 -7.60
N ASN A 98 -8.93 12.47 -6.91
CA ASN A 98 -8.51 13.48 -5.95
C ASN A 98 -7.88 14.66 -6.69
N PRO A 99 -8.45 15.88 -6.59
CA PRO A 99 -7.91 17.05 -7.26
C PRO A 99 -6.45 17.34 -6.89
N ALA A 100 -6.05 17.12 -5.64
CA ALA A 100 -4.67 17.36 -5.20
C ALA A 100 -3.71 16.41 -5.89
N VAL A 101 -3.99 15.10 -5.89
CA VAL A 101 -3.18 14.09 -6.60
C VAL A 101 -3.19 14.29 -8.11
N ALA A 102 -4.33 14.70 -8.69
CA ALA A 102 -4.40 15.02 -10.11
C ALA A 102 -3.51 16.21 -10.47
N MET A 103 -3.53 17.27 -9.65
CA MET A 103 -2.67 18.44 -9.82
C MET A 103 -1.19 18.09 -9.62
N GLU A 104 -0.88 17.25 -8.64
CA GLU A 104 0.47 16.76 -8.39
C GLU A 104 1.00 15.94 -9.57
N THR A 105 0.19 15.00 -10.06
CA THR A 105 0.52 14.19 -11.26
C THR A 105 0.73 15.09 -12.47
N PHE A 106 -0.18 16.04 -12.70
CA PHE A 106 -0.04 17.04 -13.77
C PHE A 106 1.28 17.81 -13.64
N SER A 107 1.63 18.26 -12.43
CA SER A 107 2.88 19.00 -12.20
C SER A 107 4.11 18.17 -12.59
N HIS A 108 4.18 16.89 -12.20
CA HIS A 108 5.29 16.01 -12.54
C HIS A 108 5.36 15.70 -14.04
N VAL A 109 4.21 15.56 -14.71
CA VAL A 109 4.17 15.39 -16.17
C VAL A 109 4.70 16.64 -16.88
N MET A 110 4.34 17.83 -16.43
CA MET A 110 4.88 19.09 -16.97
C MET A 110 6.38 19.21 -16.75
N LEU A 111 6.88 18.83 -15.57
CA LEU A 111 8.32 18.79 -15.29
C LEU A 111 9.05 17.80 -16.20
N PHE A 112 8.48 16.61 -16.41
CA PHE A 112 9.03 15.61 -17.33
C PHE A 112 9.17 16.18 -18.75
N PHE A 113 8.12 16.82 -19.30
CA PHE A 113 8.22 17.43 -20.63
C PHE A 113 9.25 18.56 -20.70
N ALA A 114 9.36 19.38 -19.66
CA ALA A 114 10.38 20.41 -19.58
C ALA A 114 11.80 19.80 -19.64
N ILE A 115 12.08 18.75 -18.88
CA ILE A 115 13.40 18.09 -18.85
C ILE A 115 13.65 17.27 -20.12
N ALA A 116 12.68 16.48 -20.56
CA ALA A 116 12.79 15.61 -21.74
C ALA A 116 13.00 16.42 -23.03
N SER A 117 12.61 17.70 -23.05
CA SER A 117 12.86 18.60 -24.19
C SER A 117 14.34 18.92 -24.44
N ILE A 118 15.22 18.73 -23.44
CA ILE A 118 16.65 19.10 -23.55
C ILE A 118 17.32 18.36 -24.70
N PHE A 119 17.06 17.06 -24.85
CA PHE A 119 17.69 16.24 -25.89
C PHE A 119 17.20 16.61 -27.31
N PRO A 120 15.88 16.68 -27.60
CA PRO A 120 15.39 17.19 -28.88
C PRO A 120 15.88 18.61 -29.20
N LEU A 121 15.93 19.50 -28.21
CA LEU A 121 16.42 20.86 -28.38
C LEU A 121 17.89 20.90 -28.78
N SER A 122 18.73 20.01 -28.26
CA SER A 122 20.13 19.92 -28.67
C SER A 122 20.28 19.52 -30.15
N ILE A 123 19.40 18.64 -30.66
CA ILE A 123 19.37 18.25 -32.07
C ILE A 123 18.88 19.40 -32.94
N LEU A 124 17.78 20.05 -32.54
CA LEU A 124 17.25 21.22 -33.23
C LEU A 124 18.28 22.36 -33.28
N ALA A 125 19.09 22.54 -32.25
CA ALA A 125 20.16 23.54 -32.23
C ALA A 125 21.23 23.28 -33.31
N VAL A 126 21.59 22.01 -33.54
CA VAL A 126 22.51 21.64 -34.63
C VAL A 126 21.87 21.92 -35.98
N ILE A 127 20.60 21.54 -36.18
CA ILE A 127 19.87 21.79 -37.43
C ILE A 127 19.75 23.29 -37.69
N ALA A 128 19.41 24.10 -36.69
CA ALA A 128 19.32 25.55 -36.81
C ALA A 128 20.63 26.21 -37.24
N VAL A 129 21.78 25.67 -36.83
CA VAL A 129 23.09 26.14 -37.30
C VAL A 129 23.35 25.72 -38.74
N LEU A 130 22.94 24.51 -39.15
CA LEU A 130 23.15 24.02 -40.51
C LEU A 130 22.24 24.68 -41.55
N GLU A 131 21.00 24.99 -41.16
CA GLU A 131 19.97 25.57 -42.03
C GLU A 131 19.89 27.10 -41.92
N GLU A 132 20.66 27.70 -41.01
CA GLU A 132 20.61 29.13 -40.67
C GLU A 132 19.21 29.62 -40.23
N ASP A 133 18.34 28.71 -39.75
CA ASP A 133 17.00 29.00 -39.25
C ASP A 133 16.85 28.67 -37.74
N PRO A 134 16.76 29.69 -36.86
CA PRO A 134 16.59 29.46 -35.42
C PRO A 134 15.14 29.17 -34.99
N HIS A 135 14.14 29.31 -35.86
CA HIS A 135 12.74 29.22 -35.47
C HIS A 135 12.35 27.91 -34.77
N PRO A 136 12.78 26.71 -35.23
CA PRO A 136 12.44 25.45 -34.57
C PRO A 136 12.98 25.34 -33.13
N VAL A 137 14.17 25.89 -32.87
CA VAL A 137 14.81 25.89 -31.55
C VAL A 137 14.08 26.83 -30.60
N LEU A 138 13.76 28.04 -31.06
CA LEU A 138 13.01 29.02 -30.27
C LEU A 138 11.64 28.46 -29.88
N PHE A 139 10.93 27.85 -30.83
CA PHE A 139 9.65 27.21 -30.57
C PHE A 139 9.77 26.08 -29.53
N GLY A 140 10.80 25.23 -29.63
CA GLY A 140 11.03 24.18 -28.63
C GLY A 140 11.34 24.76 -27.24
N LEU A 141 12.12 25.85 -27.15
CA LEU A 141 12.44 26.53 -25.89
C LEU A 141 11.18 27.14 -25.26
N GLU A 142 10.30 27.74 -26.07
CA GLU A 142 9.00 28.25 -25.62
C GLU A 142 8.12 27.15 -25.03
N LEU A 143 8.04 25.98 -25.68
CA LEU A 143 7.31 24.83 -25.16
C LEU A 143 7.91 24.30 -23.85
N ALA A 144 9.24 24.16 -23.78
CA ALA A 144 9.94 23.71 -22.59
C ALA A 144 9.72 24.67 -21.41
N PHE A 145 9.86 25.97 -21.66
CA PHE A 145 9.61 27.02 -20.69
C PHE A 145 8.14 27.05 -20.25
N GLY A 146 7.20 26.92 -21.19
CA GLY A 146 5.77 26.81 -20.91
C GLY A 146 5.46 25.64 -19.97
N CYS A 147 6.02 24.46 -20.24
CA CYS A 147 5.89 23.30 -19.35
C CYS A 147 6.47 23.56 -17.96
N PHE A 148 7.65 24.18 -17.87
CA PHE A 148 8.26 24.53 -16.58
C PHE A 148 7.41 25.54 -15.79
N VAL A 149 6.86 26.56 -16.45
CA VAL A 149 5.95 27.53 -15.83
C VAL A 149 4.68 26.83 -15.31
N LEU A 150 4.07 25.94 -16.10
CA LEU A 150 2.92 25.16 -15.68
C LEU A 150 3.23 24.28 -14.46
N TYR A 151 4.40 23.63 -14.43
CA TYR A 151 4.87 22.89 -13.25
C TYR A 151 4.94 23.81 -12.01
N LYS A 152 5.58 24.97 -12.12
CA LYS A 152 5.71 25.92 -10.99
C LYS A 152 4.36 26.45 -10.52
N LEU A 153 3.44 26.76 -11.44
CA LEU A 153 2.08 27.20 -11.11
C LEU A 153 1.27 26.09 -10.42
N ALA A 154 1.38 24.85 -10.90
CA ALA A 154 0.72 23.70 -10.28
C ALA A 154 1.25 23.44 -8.86
N ARG A 155 2.59 23.48 -8.66
CA ARG A 155 3.20 23.39 -7.33
C ARG A 155 2.75 24.51 -6.42
N LEU A 156 2.74 25.76 -6.90
CA LEU A 156 2.25 26.89 -6.13
C LEU A 156 0.79 26.74 -5.70
N ALA A 157 -0.07 26.22 -6.57
CA ALA A 157 -1.47 25.98 -6.26
C ALA A 157 -1.66 24.91 -5.17
N LEU A 158 -0.81 23.88 -5.15
CA LEU A 158 -0.77 22.86 -4.10
C LEU A 158 -0.25 23.45 -2.78
N ASP A 159 0.91 24.12 -2.81
CA ASP A 159 1.56 24.68 -1.62
C ASP A 159 0.70 25.77 -0.96
N ARG A 160 -0.10 26.51 -1.74
CA ARG A 160 -1.07 27.52 -1.26
C ARG A 160 -2.42 26.93 -0.83
N GLY A 161 -2.63 25.63 -0.97
CA GLY A 161 -3.90 24.97 -0.64
C GLY A 161 -5.09 25.37 -1.53
N TRP A 162 -4.84 25.87 -2.74
CA TRP A 162 -5.91 26.24 -3.69
C TRP A 162 -6.66 25.01 -4.20
N VAL A 163 -5.98 23.86 -4.21
CA VAL A 163 -6.55 22.58 -4.59
C VAL A 163 -6.79 21.75 -3.33
N LYS A 164 -8.06 21.39 -3.10
CA LYS A 164 -8.44 20.62 -1.92
C LYS A 164 -8.13 19.14 -2.11
N ASP A 165 -7.50 18.56 -1.08
CA ASP A 165 -7.38 17.11 -0.92
C ASP A 165 -8.76 16.52 -0.56
N LYS A 166 -9.33 15.73 -1.46
CA LYS A 166 -10.65 15.09 -1.27
C LYS A 166 -10.84 13.90 -2.20
N ASN A 167 -11.89 13.12 -1.95
CA ASN A 167 -12.35 11.99 -2.77
C ASN A 167 -11.51 10.71 -2.67
N ASP A 168 -10.54 10.65 -1.77
CA ASP A 168 -9.76 9.43 -1.53
C ASP A 168 -10.60 8.31 -0.96
N THR A 169 -10.29 7.07 -1.31
CA THR A 169 -10.90 5.93 -0.61
C THR A 169 -10.14 5.73 0.70
N VAL A 170 -10.84 5.81 1.84
CA VAL A 170 -10.21 5.74 3.16
C VAL A 170 -10.76 4.52 3.88
N PHE A 171 -9.88 3.69 4.41
CA PHE A 171 -10.20 2.54 5.26
C PHE A 171 -9.84 2.90 6.68
N ASN A 172 -10.82 2.89 7.58
CA ASN A 172 -10.60 3.24 8.98
C ASN A 172 -10.72 1.98 9.84
N ARG A 173 -9.59 1.58 10.44
CA ARG A 173 -9.48 0.42 11.35
C ARG A 173 -10.34 0.60 12.60
N ARG A 174 -10.42 1.82 13.14
CA ARG A 174 -11.22 2.12 14.35
C ARG A 174 -12.71 1.96 14.14
N THR A 175 -13.23 2.30 12.97
CA THR A 175 -14.67 2.21 12.68
C THR A 175 -15.05 0.93 11.93
N GLY A 176 -14.10 0.28 11.26
CA GLY A 176 -14.35 -0.85 10.37
C GLY A 176 -14.97 -0.44 9.03
N MET A 177 -14.93 0.86 8.68
CA MET A 177 -15.58 1.39 7.48
C MET A 177 -14.57 1.72 6.39
N MET A 178 -14.93 1.38 5.15
CA MET A 178 -14.37 1.97 3.95
C MET A 178 -15.25 3.15 3.54
N THR A 179 -14.62 4.28 3.28
CA THR A 179 -15.31 5.47 2.78
C THR A 179 -14.83 5.81 1.38
N LEU A 180 -15.74 6.01 0.43
CA LEU A 180 -15.40 6.39 -0.95
C LEU A 180 -16.33 7.48 -1.48
N THR A 181 -15.92 8.16 -2.55
CA THR A 181 -16.75 9.20 -3.19
C THR A 181 -17.27 8.76 -4.55
N ARG A 182 -18.59 8.83 -4.73
CA ARG A 182 -19.27 8.50 -5.99
C ARG A 182 -20.25 9.61 -6.34
N LYS A 183 -20.17 10.15 -7.57
CA LYS A 183 -21.04 11.25 -8.04
C LYS A 183 -21.08 12.44 -7.06
N GLY A 184 -19.95 12.79 -6.46
CA GLY A 184 -19.82 13.90 -5.52
C GLY A 184 -20.36 13.65 -4.11
N LYS A 185 -20.89 12.44 -3.81
CA LYS A 185 -21.36 12.05 -2.48
C LYS A 185 -20.40 11.07 -1.82
N ARG A 186 -20.18 11.26 -0.52
CA ARG A 186 -19.39 10.35 0.32
C ARG A 186 -20.27 9.19 0.76
N HIS A 187 -19.73 7.97 0.69
CA HIS A 187 -20.41 6.75 1.07
C HIS A 187 -19.52 5.97 2.03
N GLU A 188 -20.09 5.53 3.15
CA GLU A 188 -19.48 4.62 4.10
C GLU A 188 -20.02 3.20 3.86
N ILE A 189 -19.11 2.23 3.83
CA ILE A 189 -19.41 0.83 3.55
C ILE A 189 -18.63 0.00 4.60
N PRO A 190 -19.30 -0.90 5.33
CA PRO A 190 -18.61 -1.80 6.24
C PRO A 190 -17.57 -2.65 5.50
N PHE A 191 -16.35 -2.72 6.03
CA PHE A 191 -15.25 -3.48 5.42
C PHE A 191 -15.60 -4.97 5.25
N VAL A 192 -16.34 -5.52 6.22
CA VAL A 192 -16.79 -6.91 6.23
C VAL A 192 -17.73 -7.25 5.05
N GLU A 193 -18.39 -6.26 4.45
CA GLU A 193 -19.30 -6.46 3.31
C GLU A 193 -18.57 -6.38 1.96
N LEU A 194 -17.26 -6.13 1.96
CA LEU A 194 -16.46 -6.00 0.75
C LEU A 194 -15.98 -7.35 0.23
N GLU A 195 -16.12 -7.53 -1.08
CA GLU A 195 -15.58 -8.67 -1.79
C GLU A 195 -14.30 -8.25 -2.51
N ALA A 196 -13.21 -8.95 -2.25
CA ALA A 196 -11.95 -8.72 -2.92
C ALA A 196 -11.80 -9.62 -4.15
N GLY A 197 -11.35 -9.03 -5.25
CA GLY A 197 -10.98 -9.72 -6.46
C GLY A 197 -9.81 -9.04 -7.14
N MET A 198 -9.32 -9.66 -8.20
CA MET A 198 -8.22 -9.18 -9.00
C MET A 198 -8.69 -8.67 -10.35
N ARG A 199 -8.20 -7.50 -10.76
CA ARG A 199 -8.39 -6.99 -12.12
C ARG A 199 -7.06 -6.82 -12.82
N HIS A 200 -6.90 -7.46 -13.98
CA HIS A 200 -5.76 -7.20 -14.86
C HIS A 200 -6.07 -6.00 -15.77
N VAL A 201 -5.10 -5.11 -15.93
CA VAL A 201 -5.16 -3.94 -16.80
C VAL A 201 -3.94 -3.95 -17.70
N LEU A 202 -4.16 -3.86 -19.02
CA LEU A 202 -3.10 -3.64 -20.00
C LEU A 202 -2.68 -2.17 -19.94
N GLN A 203 -1.47 -1.91 -19.45
CA GLN A 203 -0.87 -0.59 -19.49
C GLN A 203 0.14 -0.52 -20.65
N PRO A 204 0.11 0.52 -21.48
CA PRO A 204 1.20 0.78 -22.43
C PRO A 204 2.54 0.94 -21.69
N PRO A 205 3.67 0.38 -22.19
CA PRO A 205 3.83 -0.39 -23.42
C PRO A 205 3.70 -1.91 -23.17
N SER A 206 2.46 -2.41 -23.13
CA SER A 206 2.12 -3.84 -23.00
C SER A 206 2.49 -4.52 -21.68
N LEU A 207 2.57 -3.77 -20.58
CA LEU A 207 2.74 -4.34 -19.25
C LEU A 207 1.38 -4.74 -18.68
N MET A 208 1.27 -6.01 -18.27
CA MET A 208 0.12 -6.49 -17.48
C MET A 208 0.30 -6.03 -16.05
N ARG A 209 -0.66 -5.25 -15.55
CA ARG A 209 -0.74 -4.87 -14.14
C ARG A 209 -1.94 -5.51 -13.48
N TYR A 210 -1.77 -6.01 -12.27
CA TYR A 210 -2.80 -6.66 -11.47
C TYR A 210 -3.21 -5.74 -10.31
N HIS A 211 -4.46 -5.33 -10.27
CA HIS A 211 -4.98 -4.43 -9.23
C HIS A 211 -5.89 -5.19 -8.27
N LEU A 212 -5.74 -4.90 -6.97
CA LEU A 212 -6.74 -5.23 -5.97
C LEU A 212 -8.02 -4.44 -6.26
N PHE A 213 -9.15 -5.15 -6.28
CA PHE A 213 -10.46 -4.60 -6.56
C PHE A 213 -11.43 -5.02 -5.47
N LEU A 214 -12.03 -4.05 -4.78
CA LEU A 214 -13.03 -4.25 -3.74
C LEU A 214 -14.41 -3.89 -4.27
N TYR A 215 -15.38 -4.78 -4.08
CA TYR A 215 -16.74 -4.63 -4.54
C TYR A 215 -17.72 -4.73 -3.38
N HIS A 216 -18.71 -3.85 -3.36
CA HIS A 216 -19.79 -3.89 -2.37
C HIS A 216 -21.09 -4.31 -3.07
N ARG A 217 -21.48 -5.58 -2.88
CA ARG A 217 -22.60 -6.22 -3.60
C ARG A 217 -23.93 -5.48 -3.48
N PRO A 218 -24.43 -5.12 -2.28
CA PRO A 218 -25.73 -4.44 -2.12
C PRO A 218 -25.89 -3.16 -2.93
N THR A 219 -24.81 -2.40 -3.11
CA THR A 219 -24.86 -1.07 -3.76
C THR A 219 -24.23 -1.04 -5.14
N GLY A 220 -23.53 -2.11 -5.53
CA GLY A 220 -22.68 -2.15 -6.71
C GLY A 220 -21.57 -1.10 -6.71
N MET A 221 -21.19 -0.58 -5.55
CA MET A 221 -20.04 0.31 -5.40
C MET A 221 -18.74 -0.49 -5.43
N PHE A 222 -17.66 0.15 -5.84
CA PHE A 222 -16.35 -0.48 -5.88
C PHE A 222 -15.23 0.52 -5.63
N ALA A 223 -14.11 0.01 -5.14
CA ALA A 223 -12.84 0.69 -5.05
C ALA A 223 -11.77 -0.18 -5.70
N GLN A 224 -10.87 0.44 -6.45
CA GLN A 224 -9.70 -0.24 -7.02
C GLN A 224 -8.46 0.39 -6.39
N HIS A 225 -7.50 -0.42 -5.99
CA HIS A 225 -6.22 0.10 -5.53
C HIS A 225 -5.54 0.88 -6.68
N PRO A 226 -5.05 2.11 -6.42
CA PRO A 226 -4.52 2.99 -7.47
C PRO A 226 -3.25 2.41 -8.12
N SER A 227 -2.38 1.80 -7.32
CA SER A 227 -1.17 1.13 -7.80
C SER A 227 -1.51 -0.26 -8.33
N GLY A 228 -0.88 -0.64 -9.44
CA GLY A 228 -0.98 -1.97 -10.02
C GLY A 228 0.26 -2.80 -9.74
N ASN A 229 0.05 -4.05 -9.36
CA ASN A 229 1.09 -5.03 -9.10
C ASN A 229 1.58 -5.69 -10.39
N GLU A 230 2.79 -6.25 -10.36
CA GLU A 230 3.42 -6.92 -11.51
C GLU A 230 3.02 -8.39 -11.60
N HIS A 231 2.74 -9.00 -10.45
CA HIS A 231 2.38 -10.40 -10.35
C HIS A 231 1.08 -10.61 -9.56
N PRO A 232 0.29 -11.65 -9.88
CA PRO A 232 -0.96 -11.95 -9.16
C PRO A 232 -0.79 -12.15 -7.65
N TYR A 233 0.28 -12.83 -7.20
CA TYR A 233 0.50 -13.10 -5.77
C TYR A 233 0.61 -11.81 -4.94
N GLN A 234 1.13 -10.73 -5.53
CA GLN A 234 1.26 -9.44 -4.85
C GLN A 234 -0.13 -8.86 -4.50
N VAL A 235 -1.15 -9.10 -5.32
CA VAL A 235 -2.53 -8.68 -5.02
C VAL A 235 -3.10 -9.47 -3.84
N GLU A 236 -2.74 -10.75 -3.72
CA GLU A 236 -3.14 -11.58 -2.59
C GLU A 236 -2.47 -11.11 -1.29
N VAL A 237 -1.17 -10.80 -1.33
CA VAL A 237 -0.44 -10.19 -0.19
C VAL A 237 -1.05 -8.84 0.19
N GLU A 238 -1.39 -8.01 -0.81
CA GLU A 238 -2.00 -6.70 -0.60
C GLU A 238 -3.37 -6.81 0.09
N TRP A 239 -4.20 -7.75 -0.35
CA TRP A 239 -5.48 -8.03 0.33
C TRP A 239 -5.27 -8.56 1.75
N GLU A 240 -4.29 -9.43 1.95
CA GLU A 240 -3.93 -9.93 3.27
C GLU A 240 -3.46 -8.83 4.21
N TYR A 241 -2.62 -7.93 3.73
CA TYR A 241 -2.15 -6.74 4.43
C TYR A 241 -3.33 -5.87 4.88
N MET A 242 -4.32 -5.65 4.01
CA MET A 242 -5.52 -4.91 4.37
C MET A 242 -6.36 -5.61 5.43
N GLN A 243 -6.56 -6.93 5.29
CA GLN A 243 -7.32 -7.70 6.29
C GLN A 243 -6.64 -7.62 7.65
N GLN A 244 -5.31 -7.78 7.71
CA GLN A 244 -4.52 -7.61 8.93
C GLN A 244 -4.66 -6.19 9.49
N PHE A 245 -4.56 -5.16 8.64
CA PHE A 245 -4.71 -3.77 9.03
C PHE A 245 -6.12 -3.45 9.55
N MET A 246 -7.18 -4.03 9.00
CA MET A 246 -8.56 -3.72 9.42
C MET A 246 -8.99 -4.54 10.64
N ASP A 247 -8.37 -5.70 10.89
CA ASP A 247 -8.75 -6.62 11.94
C ASP A 247 -8.25 -6.19 13.32
N ILE A 248 -9.17 -5.73 14.18
CA ILE A 248 -8.87 -5.28 15.53
C ILE A 248 -8.55 -6.42 16.51
N SER A 249 -8.65 -7.67 16.07
CA SER A 249 -8.16 -8.81 16.86
C SER A 249 -6.66 -9.06 16.73
N ARG A 250 -6.00 -8.36 15.80
CA ARG A 250 -4.60 -8.57 15.43
C ARG A 250 -3.82 -7.25 15.49
N PRO A 251 -2.50 -7.26 15.75
CA PRO A 251 -1.69 -6.05 15.67
C PRO A 251 -1.66 -5.49 14.24
N LEU A 252 -1.32 -4.22 14.09
CA LEU A 252 -0.97 -3.63 12.80
C LEU A 252 0.11 -4.48 12.11
N PRO A 253 0.08 -4.60 10.77
CA PRO A 253 1.13 -5.27 10.00
C PRO A 253 2.52 -4.79 10.46
N ASP A 254 3.45 -5.71 10.69
CA ASP A 254 4.79 -5.34 11.13
C ASP A 254 5.64 -4.95 9.91
N VAL A 255 5.53 -3.69 9.52
CA VAL A 255 6.26 -3.07 8.40
C VAL A 255 6.76 -1.68 8.81
N PRO A 256 7.83 -1.17 8.17
CA PRO A 256 8.44 0.13 8.50
C PRO A 256 7.45 1.30 8.57
N MET A 257 6.43 1.28 7.70
CA MET A 257 5.38 2.29 7.65
C MET A 257 4.72 2.49 9.01
N PHE A 258 4.38 1.44 9.75
CA PHE A 258 3.63 1.57 11.00
C PHE A 258 4.50 1.85 12.22
N GLU A 259 5.83 1.75 12.13
CA GLU A 259 6.74 1.93 13.27
C GLU A 259 6.41 3.15 14.14
N PRO A 260 6.20 4.36 13.59
CA PRO A 260 6.00 5.57 14.40
C PRO A 260 4.66 5.60 15.14
N VAL A 261 3.72 4.72 14.78
CA VAL A 261 2.34 4.74 15.27
C VAL A 261 1.93 3.44 15.97
N ARG A 262 2.82 2.43 16.05
CA ARG A 262 2.51 1.14 16.70
C ARG A 262 2.06 1.30 18.14
N HIS A 263 2.67 2.22 18.89
CA HIS A 263 2.34 2.52 20.28
C HIS A 263 0.97 3.20 20.45
N LYS A 264 0.40 3.78 19.38
CA LYS A 264 -0.91 4.45 19.41
C LYS A 264 -2.08 3.47 19.26
N ASP A 265 -1.88 2.32 18.60
CA ASP A 265 -2.90 1.28 18.45
C ASP A 265 -2.85 0.31 19.65
N PRO A 266 -3.93 0.22 20.46
CA PRO A 266 -3.88 -0.53 21.73
C PRO A 266 -3.60 -2.03 21.55
N VAL A 267 -4.16 -2.66 20.51
CA VAL A 267 -3.94 -4.09 20.21
C VAL A 267 -2.49 -4.33 19.82
N THR A 268 -1.92 -3.42 19.02
CA THR A 268 -0.51 -3.46 18.61
C THR A 268 0.42 -3.22 19.79
N ALA A 269 0.18 -2.20 20.60
CA ALA A 269 0.97 -1.88 21.78
C ALA A 269 1.00 -3.04 22.79
N GLU A 270 -0.14 -3.69 23.04
CA GLU A 270 -0.21 -4.85 23.91
C GLU A 270 0.56 -6.05 23.33
N HIS A 271 0.40 -6.27 22.04
CA HIS A 271 1.11 -7.34 21.34
C HIS A 271 2.62 -7.14 21.37
N ASP A 272 3.10 -5.93 21.12
CA ASP A 272 4.53 -5.58 21.15
C ASP A 272 5.10 -5.74 22.57
N ARG A 273 4.37 -5.29 23.60
CA ARG A 273 4.72 -5.50 25.02
C ARG A 273 4.84 -6.97 25.38
N ARG A 274 3.86 -7.79 24.96
CA ARG A 274 3.81 -9.24 25.27
C ARG A 274 4.92 -10.01 24.56
N THR A 275 5.28 -9.61 23.34
CA THR A 275 6.31 -10.27 22.52
C THR A 275 7.72 -9.74 22.81
N GLY A 276 7.84 -8.59 23.46
CA GLY A 276 9.12 -7.94 23.71
C GLY A 276 9.73 -7.34 22.44
N ARG A 277 8.90 -6.94 21.47
CA ARG A 277 9.34 -6.30 20.24
C ARG A 277 10.03 -4.96 20.58
N PRO A 278 11.23 -4.66 20.03
CA PRO A 278 11.84 -3.35 20.20
C PRO A 278 10.96 -2.22 19.64
N GLU A 279 10.88 -1.09 20.34
CA GLU A 279 10.08 0.09 19.93
C GLU A 279 10.62 0.75 18.66
N ARG A 280 11.95 0.70 18.46
CA ARG A 280 12.68 1.26 17.32
C ARG A 280 13.21 0.20 16.36
N TYR A 281 12.56 -0.98 16.31
CA TYR A 281 12.96 -2.11 15.45
C TYR A 281 13.26 -1.71 14.01
N TRP A 282 12.35 -1.01 13.33
CA TRP A 282 12.55 -0.59 11.93
C TRP A 282 13.42 0.65 11.83
N ARG A 283 13.33 1.54 12.82
CA ARG A 283 14.08 2.81 12.83
C ARG A 283 15.58 2.61 13.00
N ASP A 284 15.98 1.62 13.78
CA ASP A 284 17.39 1.31 14.05
C ASP A 284 17.97 0.28 13.05
N MET A 285 17.15 -0.20 12.12
CA MET A 285 17.55 -1.15 11.07
C MET A 285 18.23 -0.42 9.91
N ASP A 286 19.27 -1.05 9.35
CA ASP A 286 19.91 -0.53 8.13
C ASP A 286 19.00 -0.71 6.91
N TYR A 287 19.04 0.24 5.97
CA TYR A 287 18.21 0.21 4.78
C TYR A 287 18.48 -1.03 3.90
N GLU A 288 19.74 -1.45 3.75
CA GLU A 288 20.09 -2.63 2.96
C GLU A 288 19.65 -3.93 3.66
N GLU A 289 19.69 -3.97 4.99
CA GLU A 289 19.12 -5.06 5.77
C GLU A 289 17.61 -5.17 5.55
N ALA A 290 16.88 -4.06 5.66
CA ALA A 290 15.44 -4.02 5.42
C ALA A 290 15.07 -4.42 3.97
N ARG A 291 15.87 -3.98 2.99
CA ARG A 291 15.74 -4.38 1.59
C ARG A 291 15.95 -5.88 1.40
N ALA A 292 16.98 -6.45 2.02
CA ALA A 292 17.24 -7.89 1.96
C ALA A 292 16.10 -8.71 2.60
N MET A 293 15.54 -8.25 3.72
CA MET A 293 14.37 -8.84 4.36
C MET A 293 13.14 -8.79 3.44
N GLN A 294 12.90 -7.65 2.79
CA GLN A 294 11.82 -7.50 1.82
C GLN A 294 11.97 -8.46 0.64
N ASP A 295 13.17 -8.61 0.08
CA ASP A 295 13.43 -9.53 -1.02
C ASP A 295 13.17 -10.99 -0.64
N LYS A 296 13.52 -11.40 0.60
CA LYS A 296 13.17 -12.72 1.13
C LYS A 296 11.66 -12.88 1.30
N SER A 297 10.99 -11.88 1.85
CA SER A 297 9.54 -11.86 2.01
C SER A 297 8.82 -11.99 0.66
N ARG A 298 9.31 -11.29 -0.37
CA ARG A 298 8.80 -11.38 -1.74
C ARG A 298 8.94 -12.79 -2.32
N LYS A 299 10.09 -13.43 -2.14
CA LYS A 299 10.32 -14.83 -2.59
C LYS A 299 9.41 -15.83 -1.85
N ALA A 300 9.23 -15.64 -0.54
CA ALA A 300 8.33 -16.49 0.25
C ALA A 300 6.86 -16.30 -0.20
N ALA A 301 6.41 -15.07 -0.41
CA ALA A 301 5.07 -14.77 -0.89
C ALA A 301 4.78 -15.29 -2.31
N GLU A 302 5.78 -15.23 -3.19
CA GLU A 302 5.69 -15.74 -4.57
C GLU A 302 5.51 -17.26 -4.60
N THR A 303 6.18 -17.97 -3.69
CA THR A 303 6.12 -19.43 -3.58
C THR A 303 5.00 -19.94 -2.66
N PHE A 304 4.26 -19.04 -2.01
CA PHE A 304 3.15 -19.42 -1.14
C PHE A 304 2.05 -20.10 -1.96
N PRO A 305 1.56 -21.28 -1.54
CA PRO A 305 0.49 -21.99 -2.23
C PRO A 305 -0.88 -21.32 -1.93
N TRP A 306 -1.13 -20.19 -2.58
CA TRP A 306 -2.34 -19.39 -2.39
C TRP A 306 -3.62 -20.24 -2.51
N GLY A 307 -4.49 -20.12 -1.52
CA GLY A 307 -5.68 -20.95 -1.34
C GLY A 307 -5.56 -21.97 -0.21
N LEU A 308 -4.34 -22.30 0.22
CA LEU A 308 -4.09 -23.08 1.43
C LEU A 308 -4.05 -22.20 2.68
N THR A 309 -4.33 -22.80 3.83
CA THR A 309 -4.01 -22.21 5.14
C THR A 309 -2.50 -22.21 5.38
N ARG A 310 -2.02 -21.41 6.35
CA ARG A 310 -0.60 -21.40 6.73
C ARG A 310 -0.13 -22.79 7.15
N GLU A 311 -0.90 -23.49 7.96
CA GLU A 311 -0.58 -24.83 8.46
C GLU A 311 -0.47 -25.83 7.31
N GLU A 312 -1.40 -25.77 6.35
CA GLU A 312 -1.36 -26.60 5.15
C GLU A 312 -0.14 -26.27 4.28
N ALA A 313 0.14 -24.97 4.06
CA ALA A 313 1.30 -24.50 3.30
C ALA A 313 2.62 -25.02 3.90
N LEU A 314 2.77 -24.94 5.22
CA LEU A 314 3.93 -25.49 5.94
C LEU A 314 4.02 -27.01 5.77
N SER A 315 2.90 -27.73 5.81
CA SER A 315 2.89 -29.19 5.66
C SER A 315 3.26 -29.66 4.24
N VAL A 316 3.02 -28.85 3.22
CA VAL A 316 3.47 -29.11 1.82
C VAL A 316 4.87 -28.57 1.53
N GLY A 317 5.59 -28.06 2.54
CA GLY A 317 7.00 -27.68 2.46
C GLY A 317 7.26 -26.21 2.11
N TRP A 318 6.25 -25.34 2.12
CA TRP A 318 6.48 -23.90 2.00
C TRP A 318 7.31 -23.39 3.18
N GLN A 319 8.26 -22.49 2.89
CA GLN A 319 9.13 -21.88 3.90
C GLN A 319 8.83 -20.38 3.97
N PRO A 320 8.42 -19.86 5.13
CA PRO A 320 8.24 -18.43 5.29
C PRO A 320 9.60 -17.72 5.32
N SER A 321 9.58 -16.40 5.15
CA SER A 321 10.81 -15.60 5.17
C SER A 321 11.42 -15.46 6.56
N GLY A 322 10.63 -15.67 7.62
CA GLY A 322 11.00 -15.40 9.01
C GLY A 322 10.94 -13.92 9.39
N TYR A 323 10.54 -13.03 8.47
CA TYR A 323 10.49 -11.59 8.69
C TYR A 323 9.08 -11.03 8.48
N GLY A 324 8.71 -10.01 9.24
CA GLY A 324 7.40 -9.35 9.08
C GLY A 324 6.20 -10.20 9.51
N GLU A 325 6.42 -11.36 10.13
CA GLU A 325 5.34 -12.29 10.54
C GLU A 325 4.50 -11.82 11.74
N GLY A 326 4.85 -10.66 12.32
CA GLY A 326 4.20 -10.13 13.52
C GLY A 326 4.44 -10.97 14.77
N VAL A 327 5.37 -11.93 14.75
CA VAL A 327 5.88 -12.60 15.95
C VAL A 327 7.32 -12.16 16.07
N ALA A 328 7.70 -11.49 17.16
CA ALA A 328 9.10 -11.29 17.47
C ALA A 328 9.69 -12.69 17.69
N ASP A 329 10.30 -13.26 16.64
CA ASP A 329 10.86 -14.59 16.74
C ASP A 329 12.00 -14.54 17.75
N LYS A 330 11.87 -15.35 18.79
CA LYS A 330 12.88 -15.49 19.83
C LYS A 330 14.05 -16.25 19.24
N GLY A 331 15.01 -15.52 18.69
CA GLY A 331 16.36 -16.00 18.45
C GLY A 331 16.50 -16.94 17.27
N GLN A 332 16.87 -16.38 16.13
CA GLN A 332 17.90 -17.00 15.31
C GLN A 332 19.22 -16.24 15.52
N PRO A 333 20.34 -16.93 15.79
CA PRO A 333 21.62 -16.28 15.97
C PRO A 333 21.99 -15.53 14.68
N LYS A 334 22.64 -14.37 14.85
CA LYS A 334 23.30 -13.63 13.76
C LYS A 334 24.06 -14.63 12.90
N GLY A 335 23.52 -14.93 11.71
CA GLY A 335 24.20 -15.76 10.75
C GLY A 335 25.48 -15.06 10.36
N GLU A 336 26.61 -15.63 10.75
CA GLU A 336 27.91 -15.33 10.16
C GLU A 336 27.74 -15.28 8.65
N VAL A 337 28.05 -14.13 8.07
CA VAL A 337 28.36 -14.01 6.65
C VAL A 337 29.48 -15.01 6.41
N ALA A 338 29.13 -16.15 5.81
CA ALA A 338 30.10 -17.14 5.39
C ALA A 338 31.07 -16.43 4.44
N ALA A 339 32.27 -16.17 4.94
CA ALA A 339 33.40 -15.75 4.14
C ALA A 339 33.64 -16.85 3.11
N GLU A 340 33.25 -16.57 1.87
CA GLU A 340 33.54 -17.42 0.74
C GLU A 340 35.07 -17.50 0.60
N ASN A 341 35.57 -18.72 0.69
CA ASN A 341 36.99 -19.06 0.61
C ASN A 341 37.63 -18.44 -0.65
N ALA A 342 38.42 -17.40 -0.45
CA ALA A 342 39.55 -17.10 -1.30
C ALA A 342 40.66 -18.10 -1.00
N GLY A 343 40.99 -18.96 -1.98
CA GLY A 343 42.27 -19.65 -2.05
C GLY A 343 42.19 -21.17 -2.18
N SER A 344 42.38 -21.66 -3.39
CA SER A 344 43.56 -22.49 -3.72
C SER A 344 43.46 -22.96 -5.17
N SER A 345 44.10 -22.21 -6.06
CA SER A 345 44.70 -22.73 -7.27
C SER A 345 45.89 -23.61 -6.91
N ALA A 346 45.87 -24.87 -7.34
CA ALA A 346 47.05 -25.68 -7.63
C ALA A 346 46.74 -26.54 -8.85
#